data_AF-A0A4Q4Y7D0-F1
#
_entry.id   AF-A0A4Q4Y7D0-F1
#
_cell.length_a   1.000
_cell.length_b   1.000
_cell.length_c   1.000
_cell.angle_alpha   90.00
_cell.angle_beta   90.00
_cell.angle_gamma   90.00
#
_symmetry.space_group_name_H-M   'P 1'
#
loop_
_entity.id
_entity.type
_entity.pdbx_description
1 polymer ?
#
loop_
_entity_poly.entity_id
_entity_poly.type
_entity_poly.pdbx_seq_one_letter_code
_entity_poly.pdbx_strand_id
1 'polypeptide(L)'
;MNKCREAVTHYLAGDYQGEHGNPPYYAPPLFKHGNLILSQTSSILMYLGPKLGLAGSRENDAYRVNALALTALDGLSNEVHNCHHPIIPELYYEEQKEESLRRSKEWIKIRLLSILAENLEQCLDGVQFAFPKAMNQARESGKYNQVFQLWNDVKARPNIAAYLGSDRRQKYDWGIYRYYPDNDVLPE
;
A
#
# COMPACT_ATOMS: atom_id res chain seq x y z
N MET A 1 15.59 -3.53 -12.15
CA MET A 1 14.39 -4.39 -12.09
C MET A 1 14.72 -5.88 -12.29
N ASN A 2 15.54 -6.24 -13.28
CA ASN A 2 15.85 -7.65 -13.61
C ASN A 2 16.43 -8.48 -12.45
N LYS A 3 17.43 -7.97 -11.72
CA LYS A 3 18.02 -8.70 -10.58
C LYS A 3 17.03 -9.05 -9.46
N CYS A 4 16.08 -8.16 -9.16
CA CYS A 4 15.05 -8.42 -8.14
C CYS A 4 14.04 -9.46 -8.63
N ARG A 5 13.66 -9.38 -9.93
CA ARG A 5 12.75 -10.35 -10.54
C ARG A 5 13.35 -11.75 -10.52
N GLU A 6 14.61 -11.90 -10.90
CA GLU A 6 15.33 -13.19 -10.87
C GLU A 6 15.37 -13.77 -9.45
N ALA A 7 15.75 -12.95 -8.46
CA ALA A 7 15.85 -13.39 -7.07
C ALA A 7 14.50 -13.86 -6.49
N VAL A 8 13.40 -13.21 -6.87
CA VAL A 8 12.06 -13.55 -6.38
C VAL A 8 11.48 -14.74 -7.15
N THR A 9 11.72 -14.84 -8.45
CA THR A 9 11.11 -15.87 -9.31
C THR A 9 11.53 -17.28 -8.90
N HIS A 10 12.76 -17.46 -8.42
CA HIS A 10 13.21 -18.75 -7.88
C HIS A 10 12.29 -19.30 -6.77
N TYR A 11 11.83 -18.43 -5.87
CA TYR A 11 10.98 -18.81 -4.73
C TYR A 11 9.48 -18.93 -5.07
N LEU A 12 9.09 -18.49 -6.27
CA LEU A 12 7.72 -18.57 -6.79
C LEU A 12 7.55 -19.64 -7.87
N ALA A 13 8.66 -20.22 -8.34
CA ALA A 13 8.64 -21.22 -9.40
C ALA A 13 7.99 -22.51 -8.89
N GLY A 14 7.20 -23.16 -9.75
CA GLY A 14 6.45 -24.36 -9.38
C GLY A 14 7.32 -25.58 -9.06
N ASP A 15 8.60 -25.54 -9.40
CA ASP A 15 9.58 -26.58 -9.06
C ASP A 15 10.24 -26.35 -7.68
N TYR A 16 10.15 -25.16 -7.10
CA TYR A 16 10.62 -24.90 -5.75
C TYR A 16 9.72 -25.58 -4.72
N GLN A 17 10.26 -26.58 -4.02
CA GLN A 17 9.54 -27.37 -3.01
C GLN A 17 9.72 -26.86 -1.57
N GLY A 18 10.42 -25.75 -1.39
CA GLY A 18 10.83 -25.26 -0.08
C GLY A 18 12.25 -25.69 0.32
N GLU A 19 12.93 -24.84 1.08
CA GLU A 19 14.26 -25.11 1.65
C GLU A 19 14.32 -24.62 3.11
N HIS A 20 15.10 -25.29 3.95
CA HIS A 20 15.32 -24.88 5.36
C HIS A 20 14.04 -24.65 6.19
N GLY A 21 12.96 -25.38 5.88
CA GLY A 21 11.67 -25.25 6.55
C GLY A 21 10.77 -24.13 6.00
N ASN A 22 11.21 -23.40 4.97
CA ASN A 22 10.37 -22.44 4.26
C ASN A 22 9.49 -23.16 3.25
N PRO A 23 8.18 -22.85 3.18
CA PRO A 23 7.31 -23.40 2.15
C PRO A 23 7.54 -22.73 0.78
N PRO A 24 6.96 -23.26 -0.30
CA PRO A 24 6.75 -22.50 -1.53
C PRO A 24 5.85 -21.27 -1.27
N TYR A 25 6.09 -20.18 -1.99
CA TYR A 25 5.33 -18.93 -1.82
C TYR A 25 4.54 -18.58 -3.07
N TYR A 26 3.39 -17.93 -2.87
CA TYR A 26 2.45 -17.64 -3.95
C TYR A 26 2.80 -16.37 -4.76
N ALA A 27 3.10 -15.27 -4.08
CA ALA A 27 3.29 -13.98 -4.73
C ALA A 27 4.36 -13.12 -4.03
N PRO A 28 4.98 -12.17 -4.74
CA PRO A 28 5.76 -11.10 -4.12
C PRO A 28 4.85 -10.20 -3.24
N PRO A 29 5.43 -9.45 -2.28
CA PRO A 29 6.85 -9.39 -1.95
C PRO A 29 7.34 -10.58 -1.11
N LEU A 30 8.64 -10.85 -1.21
CA LEU A 30 9.38 -11.79 -0.36
C LEU A 30 10.49 -11.06 0.37
N PHE A 31 10.78 -11.49 1.60
CA PHE A 31 11.87 -11.00 2.43
C PHE A 31 12.71 -12.17 2.94
N LYS A 32 14.03 -12.09 2.77
CA LYS A 32 14.97 -13.11 3.23
C LYS A 32 15.89 -12.54 4.31
N HIS A 33 15.99 -13.23 5.44
CA HIS A 33 16.94 -12.91 6.52
C HIS A 33 17.61 -14.20 7.02
N GLY A 34 18.86 -14.43 6.57
CA GLY A 34 19.52 -15.72 6.75
C GLY A 34 18.76 -16.82 6.01
N ASN A 35 18.41 -17.89 6.74
CA ASN A 35 17.61 -19.00 6.21
C ASN A 35 16.10 -18.76 6.30
N LEU A 36 15.64 -17.69 6.96
CA LEU A 36 14.22 -17.38 7.04
C LEU A 36 13.77 -16.63 5.79
N ILE A 37 12.68 -17.08 5.18
CA ILE A 37 11.96 -16.40 4.11
C ILE A 37 10.54 -16.10 4.60
N LEU A 38 10.08 -14.88 4.35
CA LEU A 38 8.73 -14.42 4.66
C LEU A 38 8.09 -13.85 3.40
N SER A 39 6.80 -14.14 3.21
CA SER A 39 5.94 -13.49 2.22
C SER A 39 4.86 -12.67 2.92
N GLN A 40 4.11 -11.90 2.13
CA GLN A 40 3.06 -10.96 2.58
C GLN A 40 3.61 -9.73 3.31
N THR A 41 3.25 -8.55 2.83
CA THR A 41 3.74 -7.27 3.35
C THR A 41 3.51 -7.13 4.87
N SER A 42 2.31 -7.45 5.36
CA SER A 42 1.99 -7.36 6.80
C SER A 42 2.84 -8.30 7.65
N SER A 43 3.02 -9.55 7.23
CA SER A 43 3.88 -10.53 7.92
C SER A 43 5.33 -10.07 7.99
N ILE A 44 5.86 -9.55 6.87
CA ILE A 44 7.22 -8.98 6.81
C ILE A 44 7.35 -7.79 7.76
N LEU A 45 6.39 -6.87 7.76
CA LEU A 45 6.38 -5.72 8.67
C LEU A 45 6.26 -6.14 10.13
N MET A 46 5.45 -7.15 10.45
CA MET A 46 5.30 -7.68 11.80
C MET A 46 6.60 -8.30 12.32
N TYR A 47 7.40 -8.92 11.45
CA TYR A 47 8.72 -9.43 11.78
C TYR A 47 9.77 -8.32 11.98
N LEU A 48 9.78 -7.33 11.09
CA LEU A 48 10.77 -6.25 11.10
C LEU A 48 10.50 -5.21 12.19
N GLY A 49 9.24 -4.92 12.47
CA GLY A 49 8.82 -3.85 13.38
C GLY A 49 9.52 -3.91 14.74
N PRO A 50 9.44 -5.03 15.49
CA PRO A 50 10.13 -5.15 16.78
C PRO A 50 11.65 -5.08 16.67
N LYS A 51 12.24 -5.67 15.62
CA LYS A 51 13.70 -5.68 15.41
C LYS A 51 14.27 -4.29 15.11
N LEU A 52 13.46 -3.42 14.54
CA LEU A 52 13.82 -2.05 14.18
C LEU A 52 13.30 -1.01 15.19
N GLY A 53 12.62 -1.44 16.26
CA GLY A 53 12.01 -0.52 17.24
C GLY A 53 10.84 0.30 16.67
N LEU A 54 10.14 -0.23 15.66
CA LEU A 54 9.02 0.44 14.95
C LEU A 54 7.64 -0.13 15.33
N ALA A 55 7.57 -1.09 16.24
CA ALA A 55 6.34 -1.79 16.63
C ALA A 55 5.82 -1.43 18.03
N GLY A 56 6.25 -0.28 18.58
CA GLY A 56 6.01 0.08 19.98
C GLY A 56 6.88 -0.72 20.95
N SER A 57 6.76 -0.41 22.24
CA SER A 57 7.59 -1.01 23.30
C SER A 57 6.78 -1.78 24.35
N ARG A 58 5.43 -1.69 24.31
CA ARG A 58 4.58 -2.39 25.27
C ARG A 58 4.21 -3.76 24.77
N GLU A 59 3.77 -4.60 25.70
CA GLU A 59 3.21 -5.90 25.39
C GLU A 59 2.08 -5.75 24.35
N ASN A 60 2.13 -6.61 23.33
CA ASN A 60 1.19 -6.67 22.21
C ASN A 60 1.14 -5.46 21.27
N ASP A 61 1.98 -4.43 21.43
CA ASP A 61 1.99 -3.29 20.50
C ASP A 61 2.28 -3.73 19.06
N ALA A 62 3.12 -4.76 18.87
CA ALA A 62 3.41 -5.31 17.54
C ALA A 62 2.16 -5.83 16.82
N TYR A 63 1.23 -6.46 17.54
CA TYR A 63 -0.03 -6.93 16.96
C TYR A 63 -0.99 -5.77 16.65
N ARG A 64 -0.99 -4.71 17.47
CA ARG A 64 -1.78 -3.49 17.22
C ARG A 64 -1.27 -2.75 15.99
N VAL A 65 0.04 -2.59 15.86
CA VAL A 65 0.67 -1.98 14.67
C VAL A 65 0.41 -2.84 13.43
N ASN A 66 0.46 -4.17 13.55
CA ASN A 66 0.13 -5.06 12.45
C ASN A 66 -1.35 -4.93 12.01
N ALA A 67 -2.28 -4.76 12.96
CA ALA A 67 -3.68 -4.50 12.63
C ALA A 67 -3.85 -3.20 11.83
N LEU A 68 -3.16 -2.12 12.22
CA LEU A 68 -3.16 -0.87 11.45
C LEU A 68 -2.56 -1.06 10.05
N ALA A 69 -1.46 -1.82 9.93
CA ALA A 69 -0.86 -2.13 8.63
C ALA A 69 -1.80 -2.93 7.72
N LEU A 70 -2.54 -3.89 8.28
CA LEU A 70 -3.56 -4.66 7.54
C LEU A 70 -4.68 -3.73 7.04
N THR A 71 -5.23 -2.87 7.91
CA THR A 71 -6.25 -1.89 7.50
C THR A 71 -5.76 -0.97 6.39
N ALA A 72 -4.50 -0.51 6.46
CA ALA A 72 -3.91 0.32 5.42
C ALA A 72 -3.78 -0.42 4.08
N LEU A 73 -3.34 -1.69 4.13
CA LEU A 73 -3.19 -2.53 2.94
C LEU A 73 -4.54 -2.86 2.31
N ASP A 74 -5.58 -3.09 3.10
CA ASP A 74 -6.92 -3.34 2.58
C ASP A 74 -7.50 -2.07 1.95
N GLY A 75 -7.63 -1.01 2.75
CA GLY A 75 -8.38 0.18 2.37
C GLY A 75 -7.64 1.12 1.41
N LEU A 76 -6.33 1.27 1.57
CA LEU A 76 -5.53 2.28 0.85
C LEU A 76 -4.58 1.68 -0.19
N SER A 77 -4.48 0.35 -0.28
CA SER A 77 -3.70 -0.33 -1.32
C SER A 77 -4.59 -1.22 -2.18
N ASN A 78 -5.21 -2.26 -1.61
CA ASN A 78 -6.00 -3.24 -2.37
C ASN A 78 -7.27 -2.61 -2.95
N GLU A 79 -8.03 -1.87 -2.15
CA GLU A 79 -9.24 -1.22 -2.65
C GLU A 79 -8.95 -0.15 -3.70
N VAL A 80 -7.82 0.56 -3.59
CA VAL A 80 -7.34 1.54 -4.58
C VAL A 80 -6.94 0.85 -5.88
N HIS A 81 -6.20 -0.26 -5.82
CA HIS A 81 -5.89 -1.07 -7.01
C HIS A 81 -7.17 -1.55 -7.70
N ASN A 82 -8.13 -2.02 -6.91
CA ASN A 82 -9.40 -2.49 -7.43
C ASN A 82 -10.21 -1.36 -8.09
N CYS A 83 -9.95 -0.09 -7.76
CA CYS A 83 -10.59 1.03 -8.46
C CYS A 83 -10.29 1.04 -9.95
N HIS A 84 -9.15 0.50 -10.40
CA HIS A 84 -8.84 0.35 -11.83
C HIS A 84 -8.79 -1.11 -12.33
N HIS A 85 -8.93 -2.10 -11.44
CA HIS A 85 -9.19 -3.51 -11.77
C HIS A 85 -10.37 -4.09 -10.94
N PRO A 86 -11.60 -3.59 -11.14
CA PRO A 86 -12.76 -3.96 -10.31
C PRO A 86 -13.29 -5.37 -10.54
N ILE A 87 -13.08 -5.96 -11.73
CA ILE A 87 -13.56 -7.29 -12.08
C ILE A 87 -12.48 -8.32 -11.78
N ILE A 88 -11.33 -8.17 -12.42
CA ILE A 88 -10.19 -9.08 -12.28
C ILE A 88 -8.90 -8.35 -12.71
N PRO A 89 -7.73 -8.61 -12.07
CA PRO A 89 -6.47 -7.96 -12.43
C PRO A 89 -5.94 -8.29 -13.83
N GLU A 90 -6.36 -9.41 -14.42
CA GLU A 90 -5.92 -9.89 -15.74
C GLU A 90 -6.50 -9.09 -16.91
N LEU A 91 -7.64 -8.41 -16.70
CA LEU A 91 -8.23 -7.53 -17.71
C LEU A 91 -7.56 -6.15 -17.68
N TYR A 92 -7.38 -5.55 -18.87
CA TYR A 92 -6.92 -4.18 -18.98
C TYR A 92 -7.97 -3.21 -18.41
N TYR A 93 -7.53 -1.99 -18.06
CA TYR A 93 -8.43 -0.96 -17.50
C TYR A 93 -9.57 -0.64 -18.47
N GLU A 94 -9.24 -0.54 -19.77
CA GLU A 94 -10.17 -0.19 -20.84
C GLU A 94 -11.31 -1.20 -20.99
N GLU A 95 -11.08 -2.46 -20.63
CA GLU A 95 -12.05 -3.56 -20.72
C GLU A 95 -13.05 -3.57 -19.55
N GLN A 96 -12.79 -2.80 -18.49
CA GLN A 96 -13.60 -2.74 -17.26
C GLN A 96 -13.79 -1.29 -16.77
N LYS A 97 -13.79 -0.33 -17.71
CA LYS A 97 -13.81 1.10 -17.42
C LYS A 97 -15.09 1.54 -16.73
N GLU A 98 -16.25 1.02 -17.13
CA GLU A 98 -17.54 1.39 -16.53
C GLU A 98 -17.59 1.00 -15.04
N GLU A 99 -17.23 -0.24 -14.72
CA GLU A 99 -17.13 -0.74 -13.35
C GLU A 99 -16.07 0.02 -12.55
N SER A 100 -14.98 0.41 -13.22
CA SER A 100 -13.87 1.14 -12.60
C SER A 100 -14.31 2.53 -12.16
N LEU A 101 -15.06 3.24 -13.00
CA LEU A 101 -15.65 4.55 -12.69
C LEU A 101 -16.62 4.44 -11.53
N ARG A 102 -17.56 3.48 -11.60
CA ARG A 102 -18.55 3.26 -10.55
C ARG A 102 -17.89 2.94 -9.21
N ARG A 103 -16.90 2.04 -9.22
CA ARG A 103 -16.17 1.67 -8.00
C ARG A 103 -15.39 2.85 -7.44
N SER A 104 -14.68 3.61 -8.27
CA SER A 104 -13.88 4.76 -7.83
C SER A 104 -14.77 5.80 -7.15
N LYS A 105 -15.93 6.12 -7.73
CA LYS A 105 -16.92 7.05 -7.16
C LYS A 105 -17.37 6.60 -5.77
N GLU A 106 -17.79 5.35 -5.61
CA GLU A 106 -18.26 4.83 -4.33
C GLU A 106 -17.13 4.69 -3.31
N TRP A 107 -15.93 4.30 -3.75
CA TRP A 107 -14.75 4.21 -2.89
C TRP A 107 -14.37 5.59 -2.34
N ILE A 108 -14.32 6.63 -3.17
CA ILE A 108 -14.06 8.02 -2.73
C ILE A 108 -15.14 8.47 -1.74
N LYS A 109 -16.42 8.26 -2.08
CA LYS A 109 -17.56 8.71 -1.26
C LYS A 109 -17.63 8.04 0.11
N ILE A 110 -17.34 6.75 0.18
CA ILE A 110 -17.61 5.93 1.35
C ILE A 110 -16.31 5.56 2.07
N ARG A 111 -15.37 4.96 1.33
CA ARG A 111 -14.20 4.29 1.92
C ARG A 111 -13.09 5.26 2.25
N LEU A 112 -12.70 6.14 1.33
CA LEU A 112 -11.64 7.14 1.57
C LEU A 112 -11.96 7.98 2.80
N LEU A 113 -13.18 8.52 2.89
CA LEU A 113 -13.59 9.34 4.03
C LEU A 113 -13.60 8.58 5.35
N SER A 114 -14.03 7.30 5.34
CA SER A 114 -14.02 6.44 6.52
C SER A 114 -12.59 6.19 7.01
N ILE A 115 -11.66 5.87 6.10
CA ILE A 115 -10.28 5.56 6.45
C ILE A 115 -9.55 6.81 6.97
N LEU A 116 -9.78 7.97 6.34
CA LEU A 116 -9.24 9.23 6.84
C LEU A 116 -9.81 9.59 8.22
N ALA A 117 -11.07 9.24 8.52
CA ALA A 117 -11.63 9.45 9.85
C ALA A 117 -10.99 8.53 10.92
N GLU A 118 -10.49 7.36 10.53
CA GLU A 118 -9.76 6.42 11.40
C GLU A 118 -8.28 6.80 11.61
N ASN A 119 -7.83 7.93 11.06
CA ASN A 119 -6.48 8.49 11.18
C ASN A 119 -5.33 7.61 10.64
N LEU A 120 -5.60 6.82 9.60
CA LEU A 120 -4.54 6.10 8.90
C LEU A 120 -3.80 7.01 7.91
N GLU A 121 -2.47 7.09 8.03
CA GLU A 121 -1.60 7.87 7.15
C GLU A 121 -0.78 7.04 6.16
N GLN A 122 -0.63 5.73 6.41
CA GLN A 122 0.13 4.86 5.50
C GLN A 122 -0.56 4.83 4.14
N CYS A 123 0.23 4.70 3.07
CA CYS A 123 -0.26 4.69 1.68
C CYS A 123 -0.88 6.00 1.14
N LEU A 124 -1.05 7.07 1.95
CA LEU A 124 -1.64 8.34 1.47
C LEU A 124 -0.87 9.01 0.33
N ASP A 125 0.45 8.82 0.22
CA ASP A 125 1.26 9.33 -0.90
C ASP A 125 0.84 8.70 -2.24
N GLY A 126 0.44 7.42 -2.23
CA GLY A 126 -0.07 6.72 -3.40
C GLY A 126 -1.51 7.10 -3.72
N VAL A 127 -2.34 7.24 -2.68
CA VAL A 127 -3.72 7.72 -2.86
C VAL A 127 -3.75 9.14 -3.41
N GLN A 128 -2.88 10.03 -2.93
CA GLN A 128 -2.71 11.39 -3.46
C GLN A 128 -2.31 11.38 -4.94
N PHE A 129 -1.50 10.41 -5.36
CA PHE A 129 -1.14 10.24 -6.76
C PHE A 129 -2.32 9.74 -7.60
N ALA A 130 -3.06 8.74 -7.12
CA ALA A 130 -4.17 8.13 -7.85
C ALA A 130 -5.45 9.00 -7.90
N PHE A 131 -5.72 9.77 -6.84
CA PHE A 131 -6.94 10.57 -6.68
C PHE A 131 -6.63 11.99 -6.14
N PRO A 132 -5.86 12.81 -6.89
CA PRO A 132 -5.41 14.10 -6.42
C PRO A 132 -6.54 15.08 -6.09
N LYS A 133 -7.64 15.12 -6.87
CA LYS A 133 -8.79 16.00 -6.61
C LYS A 133 -9.48 15.60 -5.30
N ALA A 134 -9.78 14.32 -5.12
CA ALA A 134 -10.42 13.83 -3.89
C ALA A 134 -9.57 14.11 -2.64
N MET A 135 -8.25 13.86 -2.73
CA MET A 135 -7.34 14.11 -1.62
C MET A 135 -7.18 15.60 -1.30
N ASN A 136 -7.17 16.47 -2.33
CA ASN A 136 -7.14 17.92 -2.12
C ASN A 136 -8.45 18.42 -1.48
N GLN A 137 -9.61 17.97 -1.95
CA GLN A 137 -10.90 18.32 -1.34
C GLN A 137 -10.94 17.88 0.14
N ALA A 138 -10.50 16.66 0.44
CA ALA A 138 -10.42 16.15 1.81
C ALA A 138 -9.50 17.02 2.68
N ARG A 139 -8.35 17.45 2.15
CA ARG A 139 -7.42 18.36 2.84
C ARG A 139 -8.04 19.74 3.09
N GLU A 140 -8.62 20.34 2.07
CA GLU A 140 -9.24 21.68 2.15
C GLU A 140 -10.43 21.72 3.10
N SER A 141 -11.12 20.59 3.28
CA SER A 141 -12.23 20.48 4.23
C SER A 141 -11.83 20.76 5.69
N GLY A 142 -10.55 20.64 6.04
CA GLY A 142 -10.04 20.79 7.39
C GLY A 142 -10.40 19.65 8.36
N LYS A 143 -11.28 18.72 7.96
CA LYS A 143 -11.80 17.66 8.83
C LYS A 143 -10.74 16.63 9.23
N TYR A 144 -9.75 16.41 8.36
CA TYR A 144 -8.73 15.37 8.52
C TYR A 144 -7.34 15.97 8.78
N ASN A 145 -7.26 17.18 9.33
CA ASN A 145 -6.00 17.91 9.54
C ASN A 145 -4.97 17.09 10.32
N GLN A 146 -5.39 16.29 11.31
CA GLN A 146 -4.49 15.44 12.09
C GLN A 146 -3.82 14.37 11.22
N VAL A 147 -4.55 13.77 10.29
CA VAL A 147 -4.01 12.76 9.37
C VAL A 147 -3.02 13.37 8.40
N PHE A 148 -3.36 14.52 7.82
CA PHE A 148 -2.46 15.23 6.92
C PHE A 148 -1.22 15.76 7.64
N GLN A 149 -1.35 16.17 8.90
CA GLN A 149 -0.22 16.56 9.73
C GLN A 149 0.69 15.36 10.02
N LEU A 150 0.12 14.23 10.46
CA LEU A 150 0.87 13.00 10.69
C LEU A 150 1.59 12.54 9.42
N TRP A 151 0.92 12.61 8.27
CA TRP A 151 1.54 12.28 6.98
C TRP A 151 2.73 13.20 6.66
N ASN A 152 2.60 14.51 6.89
CA ASN A 152 3.71 15.46 6.72
C ASN A 152 4.85 15.18 7.70
N ASP A 153 4.55 14.89 8.96
CA ASP A 153 5.53 14.61 10.01
C ASP A 153 6.33 13.34 9.69
N VAL A 154 5.66 12.29 9.20
CA VAL A 154 6.32 11.06 8.74
C VAL A 154 7.26 11.36 7.56
N LYS A 155 6.82 12.14 6.57
CA LYS A 155 7.64 12.54 5.42
C LYS A 155 8.85 13.37 5.81
N ALA A 156 8.74 14.17 6.88
CA ALA A 156 9.81 15.04 7.37
C ALA A 156 10.88 14.29 8.20
N ARG A 157 10.65 13.04 8.61
CA ARG A 157 11.65 12.27 9.38
C ARG A 157 12.96 12.13 8.57
N PRO A 158 14.15 12.35 9.16
CA PRO A 158 15.40 12.46 8.40
C PRO A 158 15.66 11.30 7.42
N ASN A 159 15.52 10.06 7.87
CA ASN A 159 15.74 8.88 7.03
C ASN A 159 14.66 8.70 5.95
N ILE A 160 13.42 9.11 6.23
CA ILE A 160 12.32 9.05 5.27
C ILE A 160 12.51 10.14 4.21
N ALA A 161 12.77 11.38 4.60
CA ALA A 161 13.07 12.49 3.71
C ALA A 161 14.26 12.16 2.79
N ALA A 162 15.34 11.63 3.35
CA ALA A 162 16.51 11.20 2.58
C ALA A 162 16.17 10.08 1.56
N TYR A 163 15.31 9.12 1.94
CA TYR A 163 14.85 8.10 1.00
C TYR A 163 13.96 8.68 -0.10
N LEU A 164 12.98 9.52 0.26
CA LEU A 164 12.05 10.15 -0.68
C LEU A 164 12.78 11.04 -1.71
N GLY A 165 13.90 11.66 -1.33
CA GLY A 165 14.75 12.45 -2.24
C GLY A 165 15.81 11.65 -3.01
N SER A 166 15.87 10.33 -2.85
CA SER A 166 16.91 9.49 -3.48
C SER A 166 16.41 8.75 -4.71
N ASP A 167 17.34 8.36 -5.60
CA ASP A 167 17.05 7.51 -6.77
C ASP A 167 16.52 6.10 -6.42
N ARG A 168 16.61 5.72 -5.13
CA ARG A 168 16.03 4.45 -4.65
C ARG A 168 14.51 4.49 -4.63
N ARG A 169 13.91 5.66 -4.39
CA ARG A 169 12.44 5.82 -4.35
C ARG A 169 11.87 5.64 -5.75
N GLN A 170 11.19 4.51 -5.96
CA GLN A 170 10.47 4.26 -7.20
C GLN A 170 9.29 5.24 -7.31
N LYS A 171 9.11 5.80 -8.50
CA LYS A 171 7.96 6.64 -8.84
C LYS A 171 6.71 5.76 -9.03
N TYR A 172 5.53 6.35 -8.84
CA TYR A 172 4.29 5.70 -9.23
C TYR A 172 4.19 5.61 -10.76
N ASP A 173 3.65 4.50 -11.24
CA ASP A 173 3.52 4.14 -12.65
C ASP A 173 2.43 3.05 -12.78
N TRP A 174 2.58 2.07 -13.68
CA TRP A 174 1.68 0.92 -13.91
C TRP A 174 1.59 -0.10 -12.75
N GLY A 175 1.56 0.36 -11.50
CA GLY A 175 1.42 -0.47 -10.29
C GLY A 175 0.04 -0.35 -9.65
N ILE A 176 0.02 -0.39 -8.30
CA ILE A 176 -1.17 -0.28 -7.44
C ILE A 176 -1.83 1.10 -7.50
N TYR A 177 -1.03 2.15 -7.62
CA TYR A 177 -1.52 3.53 -7.66
C TYR A 177 -1.38 4.04 -9.08
N ARG A 178 -2.50 4.22 -9.78
CA ARG A 178 -2.55 4.76 -11.14
C ARG A 178 -3.49 5.96 -11.17
N TYR A 179 -3.06 7.01 -11.85
CA TYR A 179 -3.91 8.17 -12.07
C TYR A 179 -4.71 8.02 -13.35
N TYR A 180 -6.03 7.87 -13.20
CA TYR A 180 -6.99 7.98 -14.31
C TYR A 180 -7.89 9.19 -14.05
N PRO A 181 -7.81 10.26 -14.87
CA PRO A 181 -8.58 11.49 -14.65
C PRO A 181 -10.09 11.26 -14.51
N ASP A 182 -10.63 10.29 -15.25
CA ASP A 182 -12.05 9.94 -15.23
C ASP A 182 -12.47 9.25 -13.93
N ASN A 183 -11.54 8.63 -13.19
CA ASN A 183 -11.82 7.93 -11.94
C ASN A 183 -11.78 8.88 -10.72
N ASP A 184 -11.08 10.01 -10.82
CA ASP A 184 -10.95 11.00 -9.75
C ASP A 184 -12.10 12.02 -9.78
N VAL A 185 -13.31 11.50 -9.52
CA VAL A 185 -14.56 12.26 -9.55
C VAL A 185 -15.05 12.48 -8.14
N LEU A 186 -15.20 13.75 -7.78
CA LEU A 186 -15.73 14.13 -6.47
C LEU A 186 -17.21 13.72 -6.39
N PRO A 187 -17.65 13.07 -5.31
CA PRO A 187 -19.06 12.81 -5.09
C PRO A 187 -19.81 14.14 -4.91
N GLU A 188 -21.00 14.21 -5.49
CA GLU A 188 -21.99 15.27 -5.24
C GLU A 188 -22.47 15.28 -3.79
#